data_AF-W4EQQ4-F1
#
_entry.id   AF-W4EQQ4-F1
#
_cell.length_a   1.000
_cell.length_b   1.000
_cell.length_c   1.000
_cell.angle_alpha   90.00
_cell.angle_beta   90.00
_cell.angle_gamma   90.00
#
_symmetry.space_group_name_H-M   'P 1'
#
loop_
_entity.id
_entity.type
_entity.pdbx_description
1 polymer ?
#
loop_
_entity_poly.entity_id
_entity_poly.type
_entity_poly.pdbx_seq_one_letter_code
_entity_poly.pdbx_strand_id
1 'polypeptide(L)'
;MKRLRYMTALLCLVAVSFFAVQIASADELRPANPDSKTKWETEPELKANSTMSLRSAEPVIADISKWQGTIDWATASKNLDLVIIRTQYGSILEDIKHKEYEAGALKYGVPFGVYSYSLAESTADAKEEANSFYNRASKDAKFYVLDVEENTSKSGESMRTIINAYVKQLRTKTDKKIGVYIAHHLYEDLNIDTTKFDFVWIPRYNNTNTAPAYNYNLWQYTDKGIVPGISTYVDLNRLNPNTPLHFFTEEADAETAGNDDYYTTNPKKVVVKKTVYQYSSPSFSTGNKGAALKKNSIVSVSGIVNTANGTPRLKLTNGQYISANKKFVQKVTSKIDQYYTTVPKNIVVKKGLNAYKSVNLTTSNKISGVKKNTILTIKDIEYTKNGTPRLKTTSGSYITANKDYVLKLPTNYYDYWTINPGQVKIAKKVYQYKGTSFTTANRGKAIAVGSTVKVSSIAYGTNGTPRLKLTNGYYITAKKTYVKAK
;
A
#
# COMPACT_ATOMS: atom_id res chain seq x y z
N MET A 1 88.73 -31.94 -53.66
CA MET A 1 89.33 -32.82 -52.63
C MET A 1 88.85 -32.37 -51.25
N LYS A 2 88.33 -33.33 -50.44
CA LYS A 2 88.35 -33.47 -48.96
C LYS A 2 88.34 -32.18 -48.09
N ARG A 3 87.61 -32.03 -46.98
CA ARG A 3 86.85 -32.92 -46.08
C ARG A 3 86.08 -32.03 -45.07
N LEU A 4 85.14 -32.69 -44.40
CA LEU A 4 84.11 -32.29 -43.44
C LEU A 4 84.60 -31.90 -42.01
N ARG A 5 83.76 -31.10 -41.28
CA ARG A 5 83.51 -31.00 -39.79
C ARG A 5 84.43 -30.08 -38.94
N TYR A 6 84.03 -29.27 -37.94
CA TYR A 6 82.85 -29.16 -37.04
C TYR A 6 82.60 -27.71 -36.52
N MET A 7 81.32 -27.43 -36.25
CA MET A 7 80.65 -26.51 -35.31
C MET A 7 81.45 -25.51 -34.44
N THR A 8 81.01 -24.26 -34.46
CA THR A 8 80.74 -23.45 -33.24
C THR A 8 79.59 -22.47 -33.53
N ALA A 9 78.58 -22.50 -32.67
CA ALA A 9 77.39 -21.66 -32.74
C ALA A 9 77.70 -20.23 -32.28
N LEU A 10 77.15 -19.22 -32.94
CA LEU A 10 77.10 -17.86 -32.39
C LEU A 10 75.70 -17.25 -32.56
N LEU A 11 75.05 -17.14 -31.41
CA LEU A 11 73.86 -16.39 -31.01
C LEU A 11 73.27 -15.38 -32.02
N CYS A 12 72.01 -15.60 -32.39
CA CYS A 12 71.07 -14.51 -32.67
C CYS A 12 70.67 -13.84 -31.35
N LEU A 13 71.06 -12.59 -31.18
CA LEU A 13 70.63 -11.73 -30.07
C LEU A 13 69.21 -11.22 -30.37
N VAL A 14 68.19 -11.96 -29.92
CA VAL A 14 66.82 -11.42 -29.82
C VAL A 14 66.79 -10.57 -28.55
N ALA A 15 66.77 -9.25 -28.73
CA ALA A 15 66.47 -8.31 -27.65
C ALA A 15 64.99 -8.50 -27.25
N VAL A 16 64.74 -9.41 -26.29
CA VAL A 16 63.49 -9.43 -25.55
C VAL A 16 63.58 -8.27 -24.56
N SER A 17 62.96 -7.14 -24.91
CA SER A 17 62.65 -6.08 -23.98
C SER A 17 61.74 -6.66 -22.90
N PHE A 18 62.34 -7.04 -21.77
CA PHE A 18 61.61 -7.22 -20.52
C PHE A 18 61.02 -5.86 -20.14
N PHE A 19 59.80 -5.58 -20.58
CA PHE A 19 58.92 -4.72 -19.82
C PHE A 19 58.68 -5.47 -18.50
N ALA A 20 59.44 -5.11 -17.48
CA ALA A 20 58.97 -5.27 -16.12
C ALA A 20 57.68 -4.45 -16.04
N VAL A 21 56.55 -5.13 -16.22
CA VAL A 21 55.27 -4.63 -15.76
C VAL A 21 55.45 -4.51 -14.25
N GLN A 22 55.75 -3.30 -13.81
CA GLN A 22 55.47 -2.89 -12.46
C GLN A 22 53.97 -3.12 -12.32
N ILE A 23 53.59 -4.24 -11.69
CA ILE A 23 52.25 -4.44 -11.20
C ILE A 23 52.07 -3.30 -10.21
N ALA A 24 51.42 -2.23 -10.68
CA ALA A 24 50.84 -1.26 -9.78
C ALA A 24 49.99 -2.09 -8.81
N SER A 25 50.29 -1.98 -7.51
CA SER A 25 49.36 -2.44 -6.49
C SER A 25 47.98 -1.93 -6.91
N ALA A 26 46.97 -2.80 -6.96
CA ALA A 26 45.61 -2.37 -7.20
C ALA A 26 45.34 -1.22 -6.22
N ASP A 27 45.26 0.02 -6.71
CA ASP A 27 44.90 1.16 -5.88
C ASP A 27 43.57 0.79 -5.24
N GLU A 28 43.58 0.64 -3.92
CA GLU A 28 42.40 0.24 -3.18
C GLU A 28 41.32 1.30 -3.46
N LEU A 29 40.20 0.87 -4.04
CA LEU A 29 39.10 1.78 -4.35
C LEU A 29 38.69 2.50 -3.06
N ARG A 30 38.36 3.79 -3.18
CA ARG A 30 37.92 4.60 -2.03
C ARG A 30 36.67 3.99 -1.39
N PRO A 31 36.54 4.02 -0.04
CA PRO A 31 35.35 3.55 0.65
C PRO A 31 34.07 4.19 0.11
N ALA A 32 32.96 3.45 0.09
CA ALA A 32 31.68 3.95 -0.44
C ALA A 32 31.14 5.14 0.35
N ASN A 33 31.20 5.08 1.68
CA ASN A 33 30.79 6.16 2.56
C ASN A 33 31.79 6.32 3.72
N PRO A 34 32.87 7.12 3.57
CA PRO A 34 33.85 7.34 4.63
C PRO A 34 33.31 8.09 5.86
N ASP A 35 32.09 8.67 5.78
CA ASP A 35 31.47 9.34 6.92
C ASP A 35 30.74 8.35 7.85
N SER A 36 30.39 7.15 7.36
CA SER A 36 29.57 6.18 8.11
C SER A 36 30.27 5.72 9.40
N LYS A 37 29.48 5.54 10.45
CA LYS A 37 29.92 5.01 11.75
C LYS A 37 29.60 3.53 11.93
N THR A 38 28.95 2.92 10.94
CA THR A 38 28.59 1.51 10.96
C THR A 38 29.85 0.63 10.90
N LYS A 39 29.90 -0.41 11.74
CA LYS A 39 31.03 -1.33 11.84
C LYS A 39 30.72 -2.68 11.20
N TRP A 40 31.75 -3.32 10.67
CA TRP A 40 31.72 -4.72 10.25
C TRP A 40 31.60 -5.64 11.48
N GLU A 41 30.69 -6.62 11.42
CA GLU A 41 30.57 -7.64 12.48
C GLU A 41 31.59 -8.78 12.31
N THR A 42 32.14 -8.95 11.10
CA THR A 42 33.15 -9.96 10.73
C THR A 42 34.06 -9.43 9.61
N GLU A 43 35.25 -10.01 9.41
CA GLU A 43 36.11 -9.64 8.27
C GLU A 43 35.38 -9.77 6.92
N PRO A 44 35.53 -8.81 6.00
CA PRO A 44 34.81 -8.79 4.72
C PRO A 44 35.34 -9.84 3.72
N GLU A 45 34.44 -10.55 3.05
CA GLU A 45 34.81 -11.34 1.85
C GLU A 45 35.14 -10.37 0.70
N LEU A 46 36.43 -10.27 0.36
CA LEU A 46 36.85 -9.71 -0.93
C LEU A 46 36.53 -10.73 -2.03
N LYS A 47 35.36 -10.63 -2.66
CA LYS A 47 35.14 -11.34 -3.93
C LYS A 47 35.87 -10.60 -5.05
N ALA A 48 37.19 -10.74 -5.05
CA ALA A 48 38.00 -10.45 -6.22
C ALA A 48 37.66 -11.47 -7.31
N ASN A 49 37.40 -10.98 -8.52
CA ASN A 49 37.25 -11.75 -9.76
C ASN A 49 35.99 -12.63 -9.86
N SER A 50 34.84 -12.01 -10.07
CA SER A 50 33.83 -12.61 -10.92
C SER A 50 33.32 -11.56 -11.91
N THR A 51 33.72 -11.72 -13.16
CA THR A 51 32.99 -11.19 -14.32
C THR A 51 31.56 -11.72 -14.25
N MET A 52 30.67 -10.99 -13.56
CA MET A 52 29.25 -11.34 -13.48
C MET A 52 28.59 -11.03 -14.82
N SER A 53 28.54 -12.04 -15.68
CA SER A 53 27.62 -12.10 -16.80
C SER A 53 26.27 -12.64 -16.33
N LEU A 54 25.21 -11.96 -16.80
CA LEU A 54 23.77 -12.20 -16.63
C LEU A 54 23.21 -11.83 -15.25
N ARG A 55 22.36 -10.78 -15.25
CA ARG A 55 21.58 -10.23 -14.14
C ARG A 55 21.23 -11.31 -13.09
N SER A 56 21.78 -11.15 -11.89
CA SER A 56 21.21 -11.72 -10.68
C SER A 56 19.70 -11.42 -10.66
N ALA A 57 18.87 -12.37 -10.22
CA ALA A 57 17.42 -12.16 -10.09
C ALA A 57 17.04 -11.08 -9.06
N GLU A 58 18.01 -10.56 -8.30
CA GLU A 58 17.83 -9.50 -7.32
C GLU A 58 18.11 -8.11 -7.92
N PRO A 59 17.27 -7.10 -7.65
CA PRO A 59 17.49 -5.75 -8.14
C PRO A 59 18.76 -5.13 -7.55
N VAL A 60 19.45 -4.31 -8.33
CA VAL A 60 20.62 -3.56 -7.89
C VAL A 60 20.17 -2.22 -7.30
N ILE A 61 20.25 -2.11 -5.98
CA ILE A 61 19.86 -0.91 -5.23
C ILE A 61 21.10 -0.32 -4.59
N ALA A 62 21.44 0.90 -4.95
CA ALA A 62 22.61 1.60 -4.40
C ALA A 62 22.18 2.80 -3.56
N ASP A 63 22.96 3.14 -2.55
CA ASP A 63 22.94 4.46 -1.94
C ASP A 63 24.26 5.19 -2.19
N ILE A 64 24.16 6.49 -2.47
CA ILE A 64 25.28 7.30 -2.95
C ILE A 64 25.27 8.71 -2.34
N SER A 65 26.44 9.33 -2.33
CA SER A 65 26.67 10.68 -1.86
C SER A 65 27.81 11.33 -2.67
N LYS A 66 28.23 12.55 -2.33
CA LYS A 66 29.40 13.20 -2.98
C LYS A 66 30.65 12.32 -3.13
N TRP A 67 30.79 11.28 -2.31
CA TRP A 67 31.96 10.39 -2.30
C TRP A 67 32.09 9.53 -3.56
N GLN A 68 31.00 9.30 -4.29
CA GLN A 68 31.02 8.62 -5.59
C GLN A 68 31.56 9.49 -6.74
N GLY A 69 31.85 10.78 -6.50
CA GLY A 69 32.49 11.65 -7.48
C GLY A 69 31.62 11.96 -8.69
N THR A 70 32.14 11.74 -9.90
CA THR A 70 31.38 11.93 -11.14
C THR A 70 30.81 10.59 -11.59
N ILE A 71 29.51 10.54 -11.85
CA ILE A 71 28.80 9.33 -12.28
C ILE A 71 28.54 9.37 -13.79
N ASP A 72 28.97 8.33 -14.51
CA ASP A 72 28.52 8.08 -15.87
C ASP A 72 27.11 7.48 -15.85
N TRP A 73 26.10 8.36 -15.80
CA TRP A 73 24.69 7.97 -15.73
C TRP A 73 24.21 7.17 -16.93
N ALA A 74 24.82 7.31 -18.11
CA ALA A 74 24.44 6.52 -19.29
C ALA A 74 24.81 5.04 -19.14
N THR A 75 25.84 4.74 -18.35
CA THR A 75 26.25 3.40 -17.99
C THR A 75 25.59 2.94 -16.69
N ALA A 76 25.58 3.78 -15.64
CA ALA A 76 25.03 3.44 -14.33
C ALA A 76 23.52 3.12 -14.40
N SER A 77 22.74 3.88 -15.17
CA SER A 77 21.29 3.64 -15.33
C SER A 77 20.92 2.27 -15.89
N LYS A 78 21.83 1.60 -16.61
CA LYS A 78 21.59 0.25 -17.14
C LYS A 78 21.81 -0.85 -16.09
N ASN A 79 22.42 -0.47 -14.97
CA ASN A 79 22.88 -1.36 -13.90
C ASN A 79 22.26 -1.03 -12.54
N LEU A 80 21.43 0.02 -12.45
CA LEU A 80 20.76 0.45 -11.22
C LEU A 80 19.25 0.35 -11.39
N ASP A 81 18.59 -0.37 -10.49
CA ASP A 81 17.13 -0.48 -10.42
C ASP A 81 16.52 0.58 -9.46
N LEU A 82 17.32 1.06 -8.50
CA LEU A 82 16.97 2.14 -7.58
C LEU A 82 18.24 2.79 -7.03
N VAL A 83 18.23 4.11 -6.83
CA VAL A 83 19.32 4.82 -6.14
C VAL A 83 18.80 5.66 -4.96
N ILE A 84 19.49 5.69 -3.82
CA ILE A 84 19.14 6.51 -2.66
C ILE A 84 20.24 7.56 -2.47
N ILE A 85 19.89 8.84 -2.63
CA ILE A 85 20.89 9.91 -2.77
C ILE A 85 20.97 10.75 -1.50
N ARG A 86 22.17 10.98 -0.97
CA ARG A 86 22.35 11.87 0.18
C ARG A 86 22.01 13.30 -0.22
N THR A 87 21.08 13.92 0.49
CA THR A 87 20.77 15.35 0.31
C THR A 87 21.58 16.22 1.27
N GLN A 88 21.78 15.76 2.51
CA GLN A 88 22.47 16.56 3.53
C GLN A 88 23.11 15.69 4.63
N TYR A 89 23.99 16.32 5.39
CA TYR A 89 24.62 15.83 6.61
C TYR A 89 24.37 16.85 7.72
N GLY A 90 23.37 16.58 8.56
CA GLY A 90 22.77 17.56 9.45
C GLY A 90 22.12 18.73 8.70
N SER A 91 21.70 19.75 9.46
CA SER A 91 21.11 20.97 8.91
C SER A 91 22.12 21.83 8.13
N ILE A 92 23.41 21.74 8.46
CA ILE A 92 24.44 22.68 7.98
C ILE A 92 24.97 22.29 6.60
N LEU A 93 25.31 21.01 6.38
CA LEU A 93 26.02 20.60 5.18
C LEU A 93 25.06 19.98 4.16
N GLU A 94 24.76 20.73 3.10
CA GLU A 94 24.11 20.19 1.89
C GLU A 94 25.13 19.36 1.10
N ASP A 95 24.73 18.17 0.64
CA ASP A 95 25.60 17.33 -0.18
C ASP A 95 25.75 17.97 -1.57
N ILE A 96 26.97 18.42 -1.89
CA ILE A 96 27.26 19.21 -3.09
C ILE A 96 26.93 18.49 -4.41
N LYS A 97 26.77 17.16 -4.40
CA LYS A 97 26.45 16.36 -5.59
C LYS A 97 24.97 16.00 -5.72
N HIS A 98 24.15 16.20 -4.68
CA HIS A 98 22.78 15.68 -4.66
C HIS A 98 21.95 16.18 -5.86
N LYS A 99 22.03 17.48 -6.21
CA LYS A 99 21.29 18.05 -7.37
C LYS A 99 21.72 17.45 -8.69
N GLU A 100 23.03 17.26 -8.88
CA GLU A 100 23.60 16.64 -10.08
C GLU A 100 23.11 15.19 -10.22
N TYR A 101 23.14 14.44 -9.13
CA TYR A 101 22.74 13.04 -9.10
C TYR A 101 21.23 12.85 -9.27
N GLU A 102 20.41 13.64 -8.58
CA GLU A 102 18.96 13.61 -8.71
C GLU A 102 18.53 13.96 -10.14
N ALA A 103 19.16 14.98 -10.76
CA ALA A 103 18.91 15.33 -12.15
C ALA A 103 19.40 14.24 -13.12
N GLY A 104 20.53 13.59 -12.84
CA GLY A 104 21.06 12.47 -13.60
C GLY A 104 20.14 11.25 -13.56
N ALA A 105 19.74 10.81 -12.36
CA ALA A 105 18.81 9.72 -12.15
C ALA A 105 17.48 9.97 -12.88
N LEU A 106 16.91 11.17 -12.72
CA LEU A 106 15.68 11.57 -13.41
C LEU A 106 15.83 11.53 -14.94
N LYS A 107 16.90 12.11 -15.49
CA LYS A 107 17.15 12.18 -16.93
C LYS A 107 17.29 10.80 -17.56
N TYR A 108 17.93 9.86 -16.87
CA TYR A 108 18.19 8.51 -17.37
C TYR A 108 17.15 7.47 -16.90
N GLY A 109 16.08 7.91 -16.23
CA GLY A 109 14.95 7.07 -15.87
C GLY A 109 15.22 6.09 -14.72
N VAL A 110 16.19 6.39 -13.84
CA VAL A 110 16.45 5.59 -12.63
C VAL A 110 15.58 6.16 -11.49
N PRO A 111 14.65 5.39 -10.91
CA PRO A 111 13.91 5.82 -9.73
C PRO A 111 14.89 6.12 -8.59
N PHE A 112 14.59 7.14 -7.78
CA PHE A 112 15.45 7.48 -6.66
C PHE A 112 14.70 7.89 -5.40
N GLY A 113 15.25 7.53 -4.25
CA GLY A 113 14.93 8.11 -2.95
C GLY A 113 16.02 9.09 -2.52
N VAL A 114 15.80 9.77 -1.41
CA VAL A 114 16.80 10.67 -0.81
C VAL A 114 16.99 10.37 0.68
N TYR A 115 18.18 10.63 1.21
CA TYR A 115 18.47 10.47 2.64
C TYR A 115 19.17 11.69 3.26
N SER A 116 18.96 11.86 4.57
CA SER A 116 19.60 12.88 5.40
C SER A 116 20.31 12.17 6.56
N TYR A 117 21.64 12.27 6.63
CA TYR A 117 22.39 11.85 7.81
C TYR A 117 22.03 12.79 8.95
N SER A 118 21.37 12.28 9.99
CA SER A 118 20.82 13.11 11.04
C SER A 118 21.87 13.50 12.06
N LEU A 119 21.94 14.80 12.33
CA LEU A 119 22.75 15.35 13.42
C LEU A 119 21.93 16.08 14.47
N ALA A 120 20.60 15.96 14.41
CA ALA A 120 19.68 16.65 15.31
C ALA A 120 20.04 16.43 16.78
N GLU A 121 20.35 17.51 17.50
CA GLU A 121 20.77 17.42 18.91
C GLU A 121 19.61 17.60 19.91
N SER A 122 18.43 17.99 19.40
CA SER A 122 17.20 18.26 20.15
C SER A 122 15.94 18.14 19.28
N THR A 123 14.75 18.14 19.89
CA THR A 123 13.45 18.22 19.18
C THR A 123 13.33 19.48 18.31
N ALA A 124 13.92 20.60 18.71
CA ALA A 124 13.87 21.84 17.92
C ALA A 124 14.74 21.71 16.68
N ASP A 125 15.97 21.23 16.85
CA ASP A 125 16.92 21.01 15.75
C ASP A 125 16.40 19.96 14.75
N ALA A 126 15.80 18.87 15.23
CA ALA A 126 15.15 17.87 14.39
C ALA A 126 14.09 18.45 13.43
N LYS A 127 13.36 19.49 13.86
CA LYS A 127 12.36 20.14 12.99
C LYS A 127 13.03 21.01 11.94
N GLU A 128 14.09 21.73 12.29
CA GLU A 128 14.85 22.53 11.32
C GLU A 128 15.60 21.66 10.33
N GLU A 129 16.15 20.54 10.79
CA GLU A 129 16.79 19.56 9.93
C GLU A 129 15.78 18.96 8.93
N ALA A 130 14.59 18.58 9.39
CA ALA A 130 13.50 18.10 8.54
C ALA A 130 13.03 19.14 7.50
N ASN A 131 12.93 20.42 7.91
CA ASN A 131 12.60 21.51 6.99
C ASN A 131 13.66 21.65 5.90
N SER A 132 14.94 21.63 6.30
CA SER A 132 16.09 21.77 5.40
C SER A 132 16.16 20.61 4.41
N PHE A 133 16.00 19.38 4.91
CA PHE A 133 16.02 18.18 4.08
C PHE A 133 14.93 18.21 3.01
N TYR A 134 13.69 18.53 3.42
CA TYR A 134 12.59 18.65 2.47
C TYR A 134 12.84 19.74 1.44
N ASN A 135 13.34 20.90 1.85
CA ASN A 135 13.55 22.05 0.95
C ASN A 135 14.67 21.81 -0.07
N ARG A 136 15.72 21.07 0.32
CA ARG A 136 16.86 20.76 -0.55
C ARG A 136 16.53 19.67 -1.56
N ALA A 137 15.87 18.59 -1.13
CA ALA A 137 15.61 17.42 -1.98
C ALA A 137 14.68 17.71 -3.16
N SER A 138 14.97 17.09 -4.32
CA SER A 138 14.07 17.10 -5.47
C SER A 138 12.68 16.57 -5.13
N LYS A 139 11.67 17.22 -5.72
CA LYS A 139 10.27 16.79 -5.60
C LYS A 139 9.95 15.56 -6.46
N ASP A 140 10.90 15.04 -7.22
CA ASP A 140 10.77 13.77 -7.95
C ASP A 140 11.18 12.55 -7.12
N ALA A 141 11.89 12.75 -6.00
CA ALA A 141 12.30 11.67 -5.10
C ALA A 141 11.10 10.82 -4.65
N LYS A 142 11.19 9.50 -4.69
CA LYS A 142 10.07 8.58 -4.38
C LYS A 142 9.80 8.46 -2.88
N PHE A 143 10.83 8.64 -2.07
CA PHE A 143 10.75 8.54 -0.61
C PHE A 143 11.91 9.31 0.03
N TYR A 144 11.76 9.56 1.33
CA TYR A 144 12.77 10.19 2.19
C TYR A 144 13.26 9.21 3.24
N VAL A 145 14.53 9.28 3.62
CA VAL A 145 15.12 8.46 4.68
C VAL A 145 15.80 9.35 5.71
N LEU A 146 15.52 9.10 6.99
CA LEU A 146 16.30 9.62 8.09
C LEU A 146 17.39 8.61 8.41
N ASP A 147 18.65 9.02 8.31
CA ASP A 147 19.80 8.18 8.58
C ASP A 147 20.35 8.45 9.98
N VAL A 148 20.26 7.45 10.87
CA VAL A 148 20.57 7.55 12.29
C VAL A 148 21.67 6.56 12.65
N GLU A 149 22.91 7.04 12.67
CA GLU A 149 24.10 6.22 12.90
C GLU A 149 24.80 6.46 14.25
N GLU A 150 24.36 7.46 15.02
CA GLU A 150 24.98 7.81 16.29
C GLU A 150 23.98 8.49 17.25
N ASN A 151 24.33 8.54 18.54
CA ASN A 151 23.57 9.30 19.52
C ASN A 151 24.07 10.76 19.54
N THR A 152 23.28 11.64 18.93
CA THR A 152 23.60 13.07 18.77
C THR A 152 22.97 13.94 19.85
N SER A 153 22.19 13.36 20.78
CA SER A 153 21.47 14.14 21.77
C SER A 153 22.40 14.94 22.67
N LYS A 154 22.19 16.26 22.71
CA LYS A 154 22.83 17.18 23.66
C LYS A 154 21.82 17.92 24.54
N SER A 155 20.53 17.80 24.24
CA SER A 155 19.45 18.44 25.01
C SER A 155 19.01 17.66 26.25
N GLY A 156 19.49 16.42 26.42
CA GLY A 156 18.98 15.49 27.43
C GLY A 156 17.72 14.73 27.01
N GLU A 157 17.20 14.97 25.80
CA GLU A 157 16.14 14.18 25.20
C GLU A 157 16.68 12.84 24.68
N SER A 158 15.87 11.79 24.63
CA SER A 158 16.30 10.54 23.99
C SER A 158 16.32 10.69 22.46
N MET A 159 17.16 9.91 21.78
CA MET A 159 17.16 9.84 20.31
C MET A 159 15.78 9.45 19.75
N ARG A 160 15.06 8.54 20.42
CA ARG A 160 13.65 8.25 20.10
C ARG A 160 12.79 9.53 20.04
N THR A 161 12.90 10.43 21.01
CA THR A 161 12.13 11.68 21.05
C THR A 161 12.52 12.62 19.93
N ILE A 162 13.82 12.80 19.70
CA ILE A 162 14.37 13.67 18.65
C ILE A 162 13.94 13.18 17.26
N ILE A 163 14.15 11.89 16.96
CA ILE A 163 13.79 11.29 15.66
C ILE A 163 12.27 11.26 15.46
N ASN A 164 11.48 11.06 16.52
CA ASN A 164 10.02 11.21 16.45
C ASN A 164 9.58 12.62 16.07
N ALA A 165 10.27 13.65 16.58
CA ALA A 165 10.01 15.03 16.20
C ALA A 165 10.38 15.29 14.73
N TYR A 166 11.51 14.74 14.27
CA TYR A 166 11.94 14.84 12.88
C TYR A 166 10.88 14.27 11.94
N VAL A 167 10.53 12.98 12.07
CA VAL A 167 9.59 12.32 11.16
C VAL A 167 8.21 12.98 11.21
N LYS A 168 7.77 13.41 12.40
CA LYS A 168 6.51 14.16 12.54
C LYS A 168 6.55 15.47 11.76
N GLN A 169 7.66 16.20 11.80
CA GLN A 169 7.80 17.45 11.05
C GLN A 169 7.86 17.20 9.54
N LEU A 170 8.64 16.21 9.09
CA LEU A 170 8.75 15.86 7.67
C LEU A 170 7.40 15.44 7.08
N ARG A 171 6.57 14.71 7.83
CA ARG A 171 5.17 14.38 7.47
C ARG A 171 4.27 15.59 7.27
N THR A 172 4.58 16.75 7.85
CA THR A 172 3.82 17.99 7.59
C THR A 172 4.11 18.57 6.21
N LYS A 173 5.22 18.16 5.59
CA LYS A 173 5.72 18.70 4.31
C LYS A 173 5.42 17.79 3.12
N THR A 174 5.30 16.48 3.34
CA THR A 174 5.11 15.49 2.28
C THR A 174 4.25 14.31 2.72
N ASP A 175 3.50 13.75 1.78
CA ASP A 175 2.75 12.50 1.90
C ASP A 175 3.51 11.28 1.35
N LYS A 176 4.72 11.49 0.81
CA LYS A 176 5.59 10.41 0.34
C LYS A 176 6.06 9.52 1.48
N LYS A 177 6.55 8.34 1.11
CA LYS A 177 7.07 7.39 2.09
C LYS A 177 8.27 7.97 2.82
N ILE A 178 8.35 7.71 4.12
CA ILE A 178 9.49 8.08 4.97
C ILE A 178 10.02 6.82 5.64
N GLY A 179 11.28 6.49 5.38
CA GLY A 179 12.00 5.42 6.04
C GLY A 179 12.97 5.93 7.09
N VAL A 180 13.51 4.98 7.85
CA VAL A 180 14.60 5.22 8.79
C VAL A 180 15.71 4.20 8.56
N TYR A 181 16.93 4.69 8.39
CA TYR A 181 18.14 3.90 8.50
C TYR A 181 18.63 3.94 9.94
N ILE A 182 18.94 2.78 10.50
CA ILE A 182 19.40 2.65 11.88
C ILE A 182 20.65 1.78 11.88
N ALA A 183 21.78 2.32 12.33
CA ALA A 183 23.00 1.52 12.50
C ALA A 183 22.71 0.29 13.38
N HIS A 184 22.97 -0.91 12.85
CA HIS A 184 22.51 -2.16 13.47
C HIS A 184 23.02 -2.35 14.91
N HIS A 185 24.30 -2.03 15.14
CA HIS A 185 24.94 -2.13 16.46
C HIS A 185 24.37 -1.16 17.50
N LEU A 186 23.60 -0.15 17.09
CA LEU A 186 22.98 0.84 17.97
C LEU A 186 21.45 0.72 18.03
N TYR A 187 20.87 -0.30 17.39
CA TYR A 187 19.41 -0.39 17.22
C TYR A 187 18.66 -0.36 18.57
N GLU A 188 19.13 -1.14 19.54
CA GLU A 188 18.55 -1.19 20.89
C GLU A 188 18.86 0.08 21.70
N ASP A 189 20.10 0.59 21.62
CA ASP A 189 20.55 1.77 22.37
C ASP A 189 19.83 3.06 21.93
N LEU A 190 19.69 3.27 20.62
CA LEU A 190 18.96 4.40 20.06
C LEU A 190 17.45 4.26 20.30
N ASN A 191 16.96 3.02 20.41
CA ASN A 191 15.57 2.67 20.71
C ASN A 191 14.57 3.46 19.83
N ILE A 192 14.82 3.55 18.52
CA ILE A 192 13.98 4.34 17.62
C ILE A 192 12.57 3.71 17.47
N ASP A 193 11.53 4.54 17.48
CA ASP A 193 10.15 4.09 17.26
C ASP A 193 9.89 3.85 15.77
N THR A 194 10.25 2.66 15.29
CA THR A 194 10.11 2.27 13.89
C THR A 194 8.66 2.24 13.40
N THR A 195 7.65 2.25 14.30
CA THR A 195 6.23 2.28 13.92
C THR A 195 5.79 3.62 13.32
N LYS A 196 6.60 4.67 13.42
CA LYS A 196 6.35 5.99 12.82
C LYS A 196 6.78 6.08 11.35
N PHE A 197 7.50 5.08 10.85
CA PHE A 197 8.08 5.04 9.52
C PHE A 197 7.34 4.05 8.62
N ASP A 198 7.39 4.28 7.31
CA ASP A 198 6.79 3.37 6.32
C ASP A 198 7.66 2.15 6.05
N PHE A 199 8.98 2.28 6.28
CA PHE A 199 9.94 1.19 6.13
C PHE A 199 11.19 1.40 7.00
N VAL A 200 11.89 0.30 7.27
CA VAL A 200 13.14 0.30 8.03
C VAL A 200 14.28 -0.19 7.13
N TRP A 201 15.40 0.51 7.15
CA TRP A 201 16.63 0.17 6.45
C TRP A 201 17.71 -0.12 7.50
N ILE A 202 18.36 -1.28 7.42
CA ILE A 202 19.37 -1.67 8.41
C ILE A 202 20.63 -2.13 7.70
N PRO A 203 21.80 -1.60 8.03
CA PRO A 203 23.05 -2.14 7.53
C PRO A 203 23.40 -3.40 8.31
N ARG A 204 23.93 -4.41 7.63
CA ARG A 204 24.61 -5.51 8.33
C ARG A 204 25.67 -6.09 7.43
N TYR A 205 26.91 -5.79 7.77
CA TYR A 205 28.06 -6.16 6.96
C TYR A 205 28.75 -7.37 7.60
N ASN A 206 28.64 -8.52 6.93
CA ASN A 206 29.25 -9.75 7.38
C ASN A 206 29.63 -10.66 6.19
N ASN A 207 30.54 -11.60 6.43
CA ASN A 207 30.97 -12.60 5.44
C ASN A 207 30.02 -13.80 5.31
N THR A 208 29.02 -13.91 6.19
CA THR A 208 28.08 -15.05 6.19
C THR A 208 26.79 -14.77 5.43
N ASN A 209 26.63 -13.58 4.83
CA ASN A 209 25.39 -13.09 4.23
C ASN A 209 24.18 -13.24 5.19
N THR A 210 24.41 -13.05 6.48
CA THR A 210 23.38 -13.11 7.52
C THR A 210 22.59 -11.81 7.54
N ALA A 211 21.28 -11.90 7.36
CA ALA A 211 20.37 -10.76 7.37
C ALA A 211 20.37 -9.99 8.72
N PRO A 212 19.91 -8.71 8.74
CA PRO A 212 19.68 -7.97 9.98
C PRO A 212 18.88 -8.76 11.03
N ALA A 213 19.25 -8.59 12.30
CA ALA A 213 18.61 -9.29 13.43
C ALA A 213 17.22 -8.72 13.76
N TYR A 214 16.94 -7.50 13.32
CA TYR A 214 15.70 -6.77 13.54
C TYR A 214 14.86 -6.74 12.27
N ASN A 215 13.57 -6.43 12.39
CA ASN A 215 12.70 -6.28 11.23
C ASN A 215 13.18 -5.14 10.31
N TYR A 216 13.34 -5.47 9.04
CA TYR A 216 13.82 -4.54 8.01
C TYR A 216 13.03 -4.73 6.71
N ASN A 217 13.02 -3.68 5.89
CA ASN A 217 12.52 -3.70 4.52
C ASN A 217 13.65 -3.65 3.50
N LEU A 218 14.73 -2.93 3.84
CA LEU A 218 15.94 -2.80 3.04
C LEU A 218 17.16 -3.16 3.91
N TRP A 219 18.11 -3.87 3.34
CA TRP A 219 19.33 -4.31 4.01
C TRP A 219 20.54 -3.84 3.22
N GLN A 220 21.33 -2.91 3.77
CA GLN A 220 22.64 -2.57 3.22
C GLN A 220 23.61 -3.68 3.61
N TYR A 221 24.04 -4.48 2.64
CA TYR A 221 24.77 -5.72 2.90
C TYR A 221 26.27 -5.61 2.61
N THR A 222 26.70 -4.56 1.91
CA THR A 222 28.12 -4.31 1.61
C THR A 222 28.38 -2.84 1.32
N ASP A 223 29.57 -2.36 1.73
CA ASP A 223 30.14 -1.06 1.38
C ASP A 223 31.18 -1.15 0.25
N LYS A 224 31.40 -2.35 -0.31
CA LYS A 224 32.39 -2.63 -1.37
C LYS A 224 31.75 -3.02 -2.70
N GLY A 225 30.52 -2.57 -2.93
CA GLY A 225 29.83 -2.80 -4.19
C GLY A 225 30.54 -2.11 -5.36
N ILE A 226 30.43 -2.71 -6.54
CA ILE A 226 30.93 -2.13 -7.79
C ILE A 226 29.74 -2.04 -8.75
N VAL A 227 29.44 -0.82 -9.21
CA VAL A 227 28.37 -0.55 -10.17
C VAL A 227 29.02 0.06 -11.42
N PRO A 228 28.90 -0.56 -12.61
CA PRO A 228 29.43 0.04 -13.84
C PRO A 228 28.91 1.46 -14.04
N GLY A 229 29.81 2.41 -14.29
CA GLY A 229 29.49 3.85 -14.37
C GLY A 229 29.77 4.64 -13.09
N ILE A 230 30.12 3.96 -11.99
CA ILE A 230 30.61 4.57 -10.74
C ILE A 230 32.01 4.02 -10.46
N SER A 231 33.01 4.90 -10.31
CA SER A 231 34.43 4.53 -10.26
C SER A 231 34.96 4.23 -8.86
N THR A 232 34.16 4.43 -7.82
CA THR A 232 34.49 4.11 -6.42
C THR A 232 33.70 2.90 -5.96
N TYR A 233 33.95 2.43 -4.73
CA TYR A 233 33.00 1.54 -4.08
C TYR A 233 31.63 2.22 -3.88
N VAL A 234 30.59 1.40 -3.82
CA VAL A 234 29.19 1.79 -3.67
C VAL A 234 28.54 0.92 -2.61
N ASP A 235 27.74 1.53 -1.75
CA ASP A 235 26.93 0.81 -0.79
C ASP A 235 25.77 0.12 -1.51
N LEU A 236 25.67 -1.21 -1.37
CA LEU A 236 24.64 -2.01 -2.03
C LEU A 236 23.63 -2.57 -1.05
N ASN A 237 22.39 -2.61 -1.54
CA ASN A 237 21.22 -2.90 -0.75
C ASN A 237 20.41 -4.05 -1.34
N ARG A 238 19.83 -4.87 -0.46
CA ARG A 238 18.89 -5.93 -0.80
C ARG A 238 17.53 -5.67 -0.18
N LEU A 239 16.49 -6.03 -0.91
CA LEU A 239 15.14 -6.04 -0.38
C LEU A 239 14.99 -7.19 0.61
N ASN A 240 14.23 -6.95 1.69
CA ASN A 240 13.62 -8.06 2.41
C ASN A 240 12.77 -8.88 1.42
N PRO A 241 12.77 -10.23 1.47
CA PRO A 241 11.99 -11.06 0.56
C PRO A 241 10.50 -10.71 0.45
N ASN A 242 9.92 -10.08 1.47
CA ASN A 242 8.52 -9.66 1.48
C ASN A 242 8.28 -8.20 1.04
N THR A 243 9.33 -7.46 0.67
CA THR A 243 9.25 -6.07 0.21
C THR A 243 9.57 -6.03 -1.29
N PRO A 244 8.59 -5.81 -2.18
CA PRO A 244 8.85 -5.75 -3.61
C PRO A 244 9.49 -4.41 -4.01
N LEU A 245 10.28 -4.37 -5.09
CA LEU A 245 10.96 -3.15 -5.56
C LEU A 245 10.00 -1.98 -5.82
N HIS A 246 8.81 -2.24 -6.37
CA HIS A 246 7.79 -1.22 -6.64
C HIS A 246 7.29 -0.49 -5.37
N PHE A 247 7.50 -1.08 -4.19
CA PHE A 247 7.24 -0.39 -2.92
C PHE A 247 8.04 0.92 -2.83
N PHE A 248 9.27 0.90 -3.35
CA PHE A 248 10.23 2.01 -3.34
C PHE A 248 10.19 2.86 -4.60
N THR A 249 10.06 2.27 -5.79
CA THR A 249 10.16 3.04 -7.05
C THR A 249 8.88 3.82 -7.37
N GLU A 250 7.75 3.46 -6.74
CA GLU A 250 6.40 3.93 -7.08
C GLU A 250 6.03 3.73 -8.56
N GLU A 251 6.80 2.89 -9.26
CA GLU A 251 6.44 2.40 -10.57
C GLU A 251 5.30 1.41 -10.43
N ALA A 252 4.36 1.46 -11.37
CA ALA A 252 3.50 0.31 -11.58
C ALA A 252 4.42 -0.84 -12.02
N ASP A 253 4.35 -1.98 -11.31
CA ASP A 253 5.12 -3.20 -11.57
C ASP A 253 5.55 -3.34 -13.05
N ALA A 254 6.85 -3.18 -13.33
CA ALA A 254 7.44 -3.61 -14.59
C ALA A 254 7.43 -5.15 -14.61
N GLU A 255 6.38 -5.64 -15.27
CA GLU A 255 6.07 -6.99 -15.68
C GLU A 255 7.27 -7.95 -15.75
N THR A 256 7.38 -8.84 -14.76
CA THR A 256 7.72 -10.23 -15.11
C THR A 256 6.54 -10.74 -15.93
N ALA A 257 6.80 -11.19 -17.16
CA ALA A 257 5.78 -11.71 -18.08
C ALA A 257 4.92 -12.77 -17.37
N GLY A 258 3.76 -12.32 -16.88
CA GLY A 258 2.97 -13.07 -15.91
C GLY A 258 1.96 -12.24 -15.12
N ASN A 259 0.96 -11.68 -15.82
CA ASN A 259 -0.39 -11.31 -15.31
C ASN A 259 -0.62 -9.95 -14.61
N ASP A 260 -0.86 -8.87 -15.37
CA ASP A 260 -1.75 -7.77 -14.91
C ASP A 260 -3.15 -8.29 -14.55
N ASP A 261 -3.54 -9.49 -15.03
CA ASP A 261 -4.78 -10.10 -14.59
C ASP A 261 -4.78 -10.53 -13.12
N TYR A 262 -3.69 -10.48 -12.33
CA TYR A 262 -3.67 -11.02 -10.96
C TYR A 262 -3.28 -9.97 -9.91
N TYR A 263 -3.81 -10.13 -8.69
CA TYR A 263 -3.31 -9.41 -7.52
C TYR A 263 -1.98 -10.02 -7.06
N THR A 264 -0.94 -9.20 -7.02
CA THR A 264 0.40 -9.51 -6.47
C THR A 264 0.60 -8.91 -5.07
N THR A 265 -0.20 -7.90 -4.70
CA THR A 265 -0.23 -7.30 -3.36
C THR A 265 -1.56 -7.57 -2.65
N ASN A 266 -1.52 -7.73 -1.32
CA ASN A 266 -2.69 -8.15 -0.54
C ASN A 266 -3.85 -7.12 -0.65
N PRO A 267 -4.99 -7.46 -1.29
CA PRO A 267 -6.11 -6.53 -1.45
C PRO A 267 -6.94 -6.32 -0.18
N LYS A 268 -6.67 -7.05 0.91
CA LYS A 268 -7.36 -7.09 2.22
C LYS A 268 -8.81 -7.59 2.16
N LYS A 269 -9.65 -7.03 1.30
CA LYS A 269 -11.00 -7.52 1.01
C LYS A 269 -11.23 -7.52 -0.51
N VAL A 270 -11.84 -8.58 -1.03
CA VAL A 270 -12.25 -8.66 -2.43
C VAL A 270 -13.72 -9.03 -2.56
N VAL A 271 -14.34 -8.57 -3.64
CA VAL A 271 -15.62 -9.06 -4.14
C VAL A 271 -15.39 -10.10 -5.23
N VAL A 272 -16.22 -11.14 -5.22
CA VAL A 272 -16.28 -12.17 -6.25
C VAL A 272 -17.13 -11.70 -7.45
N LYS A 273 -16.56 -11.69 -8.66
CA LYS A 273 -17.21 -11.18 -9.90
C LYS A 273 -18.10 -12.21 -10.58
N LYS A 274 -17.81 -13.49 -10.37
CA LYS A 274 -18.55 -14.67 -10.86
C LYS A 274 -18.31 -15.83 -9.90
N THR A 275 -19.12 -16.88 -9.94
CA THR A 275 -18.94 -18.02 -9.02
C THR A 275 -17.49 -18.52 -9.03
N VAL A 276 -16.87 -18.53 -7.85
CA VAL A 276 -15.52 -19.10 -7.61
C VAL A 276 -15.62 -20.13 -6.49
N TYR A 277 -14.70 -21.07 -6.46
CA TYR A 277 -14.61 -22.06 -5.38
C TYR A 277 -13.47 -21.72 -4.44
N GLN A 278 -13.67 -22.01 -3.16
CA GLN A 278 -12.61 -22.03 -2.16
C GLN A 278 -11.87 -23.37 -2.23
N TYR A 279 -10.57 -23.35 -1.96
CA TYR A 279 -9.74 -24.56 -1.94
C TYR A 279 -8.95 -24.63 -0.64
N SER A 280 -8.69 -25.83 -0.11
CA SER A 280 -7.84 -25.99 1.07
C SER A 280 -6.34 -25.92 0.77
N SER A 281 -5.94 -25.84 -0.51
CA SER A 281 -4.55 -25.69 -0.95
C SER A 281 -4.44 -24.76 -2.17
N PRO A 282 -3.32 -24.03 -2.34
CA PRO A 282 -3.13 -23.09 -3.45
C PRO A 282 -3.07 -23.75 -4.85
N SER A 283 -2.94 -25.08 -4.90
CA SER A 283 -2.81 -25.88 -6.14
C SER A 283 -4.12 -26.07 -6.93
N PHE A 284 -5.28 -25.90 -6.28
CA PHE A 284 -6.63 -26.02 -6.89
C PHE A 284 -6.88 -27.34 -7.63
N SER A 285 -6.89 -28.45 -6.89
CA SER A 285 -7.29 -29.76 -7.40
C SER A 285 -8.75 -30.07 -7.04
N THR A 286 -9.34 -31.06 -7.72
CA THR A 286 -10.69 -31.54 -7.37
C THR A 286 -10.76 -32.03 -5.93
N GLY A 287 -9.71 -32.72 -5.45
CA GLY A 287 -9.65 -33.27 -4.09
C GLY A 287 -9.54 -32.22 -2.99
N ASN A 288 -9.15 -30.98 -3.31
CA ASN A 288 -9.06 -29.87 -2.34
C ASN A 288 -10.11 -28.77 -2.57
N LYS A 289 -11.07 -29.00 -3.48
CA LYS A 289 -12.17 -28.08 -3.79
C LYS A 289 -13.23 -28.09 -2.69
N GLY A 290 -13.54 -26.91 -2.16
CA GLY A 290 -14.55 -26.69 -1.13
C GLY A 290 -15.72 -25.85 -1.61
N ALA A 291 -16.26 -25.04 -0.69
CA ALA A 291 -17.49 -24.28 -0.88
C ALA A 291 -17.41 -23.25 -2.04
N ALA A 292 -18.52 -23.10 -2.76
CA ALA A 292 -18.70 -22.08 -3.77
C ALA A 292 -19.02 -20.71 -3.17
N LEU A 293 -18.33 -19.67 -3.63
CA LEU A 293 -18.64 -18.28 -3.39
C LEU A 293 -19.38 -17.72 -4.60
N LYS A 294 -20.57 -17.18 -4.37
CA LYS A 294 -21.42 -16.62 -5.44
C LYS A 294 -20.93 -15.23 -5.85
N LYS A 295 -21.36 -14.76 -7.03
CA LYS A 295 -21.19 -13.36 -7.44
C LYS A 295 -21.63 -12.42 -6.29
N ASN A 296 -20.86 -11.36 -6.08
CA ASN A 296 -21.03 -10.34 -5.04
C ASN A 296 -20.70 -10.80 -3.59
N SER A 297 -20.23 -12.03 -3.38
CA SER A 297 -19.66 -12.42 -2.09
C SER A 297 -18.41 -11.59 -1.78
N ILE A 298 -18.35 -11.03 -0.57
CA ILE A 298 -17.16 -10.35 -0.04
C ILE A 298 -16.38 -11.34 0.82
N VAL A 299 -15.08 -11.41 0.59
CA VAL A 299 -14.16 -12.24 1.40
C VAL A 299 -12.97 -11.43 1.88
N SER A 300 -12.50 -11.75 3.07
CA SER A 300 -11.32 -11.16 3.68
C SER A 300 -10.08 -11.98 3.35
N VAL A 301 -9.01 -11.30 2.98
CA VAL A 301 -7.74 -11.86 2.49
C VAL A 301 -6.66 -11.60 3.53
N SER A 302 -6.08 -12.66 4.06
CA SER A 302 -4.97 -12.60 5.02
C SER A 302 -3.63 -12.40 4.33
N GLY A 303 -3.44 -12.94 3.13
CA GLY A 303 -2.20 -12.79 2.36
C GLY A 303 -2.31 -13.30 0.93
N ILE A 304 -1.18 -13.28 0.23
CA ILE A 304 -1.02 -13.87 -1.09
C ILE A 304 -0.02 -15.02 -0.96
N VAL A 305 -0.32 -16.12 -1.66
CA VAL A 305 0.56 -17.28 -1.75
C VAL A 305 0.78 -17.57 -3.22
N ASN A 306 2.04 -17.71 -3.62
CA ASN A 306 2.39 -18.14 -4.96
C ASN A 306 2.45 -19.67 -5.01
N THR A 307 1.89 -20.26 -6.06
CA THR A 307 2.10 -21.70 -6.35
C THR A 307 3.56 -21.94 -6.75
N ALA A 308 3.99 -23.21 -6.84
CA ALA A 308 5.31 -23.57 -7.35
C ALA A 308 5.64 -22.94 -8.72
N ASN A 309 4.63 -22.79 -9.58
CA ASN A 309 4.76 -22.14 -10.90
C ASN A 309 4.54 -20.62 -10.84
N GLY A 310 4.73 -19.99 -9.68
CA GLY A 310 4.62 -18.53 -9.50
C GLY A 310 3.21 -17.94 -9.53
N THR A 311 2.16 -18.72 -9.84
CA THR A 311 0.81 -18.15 -9.96
C THR A 311 0.24 -17.68 -8.60
N PRO A 312 -0.19 -16.41 -8.46
CA PRO A 312 -0.69 -15.91 -7.19
C PRO A 312 -2.07 -16.48 -6.80
N ARG A 313 -2.27 -16.66 -5.50
CA ARG A 313 -3.52 -17.09 -4.84
C ARG A 313 -3.81 -16.19 -3.66
N LEU A 314 -5.08 -15.84 -3.45
CA LEU A 314 -5.50 -15.14 -2.24
C LEU A 314 -5.71 -16.16 -1.14
N LYS A 315 -4.95 -16.05 -0.05
CA LYS A 315 -5.21 -16.77 1.19
C LYS A 315 -6.28 -16.01 1.96
N LEU A 316 -7.39 -16.66 2.24
CA LEU A 316 -8.50 -16.09 2.98
C LEU A 316 -8.24 -16.16 4.50
N THR A 317 -8.97 -15.35 5.26
CA THR A 317 -8.84 -15.36 6.74
C THR A 317 -9.31 -16.67 7.38
N ASN A 318 -10.13 -17.46 6.67
CA ASN A 318 -10.55 -18.80 7.09
C ASN A 318 -9.55 -19.91 6.70
N GLY A 319 -8.36 -19.56 6.23
CA GLY A 319 -7.31 -20.51 5.81
C GLY A 319 -7.45 -21.06 4.39
N GLN A 320 -8.60 -20.88 3.74
CA GLN A 320 -8.85 -21.35 2.37
C GLN A 320 -8.20 -20.42 1.32
N TYR A 321 -8.18 -20.88 0.07
CA TYR A 321 -7.55 -20.20 -1.05
C TYR A 321 -8.56 -19.94 -2.17
N ILE A 322 -8.47 -18.78 -2.82
CA ILE A 322 -9.18 -18.46 -4.06
C ILE A 322 -8.23 -17.81 -5.07
N SER A 323 -8.63 -17.78 -6.35
CA SER A 323 -7.79 -17.20 -7.40
C SER A 323 -7.53 -15.72 -7.12
N ALA A 324 -6.29 -15.27 -7.30
CA ALA A 324 -5.95 -13.85 -7.27
C ALA A 324 -6.24 -13.13 -8.59
N ASN A 325 -6.80 -13.83 -9.58
CA ASN A 325 -7.09 -13.24 -10.89
C ASN A 325 -8.25 -12.22 -10.83
N LYS A 326 -7.96 -10.96 -11.19
CA LYS A 326 -8.83 -9.77 -11.33
C LYS A 326 -10.04 -9.99 -12.28
N LYS A 327 -10.03 -11.02 -13.13
CA LYS A 327 -11.23 -11.46 -13.88
C LYS A 327 -12.28 -12.14 -12.99
N PHE A 328 -11.86 -12.75 -11.88
CA PHE A 328 -12.72 -13.49 -10.96
C PHE A 328 -13.00 -12.72 -9.66
N VAL A 329 -12.06 -11.87 -9.25
CA VAL A 329 -12.16 -11.09 -8.00
C VAL A 329 -11.82 -9.62 -8.24
N GLN A 330 -12.24 -8.74 -7.33
CA GLN A 330 -11.90 -7.32 -7.37
C GLN A 330 -11.73 -6.77 -5.95
N LYS A 331 -10.65 -6.02 -5.69
CA LYS A 331 -10.43 -5.28 -4.45
C LYS A 331 -11.59 -4.30 -4.20
N VAL A 332 -12.09 -4.29 -2.97
CA VAL A 332 -13.15 -3.35 -2.55
C VAL A 332 -12.59 -2.20 -1.72
N THR A 333 -13.34 -1.11 -1.64
CA THR A 333 -13.01 0.03 -0.77
C THR A 333 -12.86 -0.39 0.70
N SER A 334 -11.97 0.24 1.45
CA SER A 334 -11.82 0.00 2.90
C SER A 334 -13.10 0.29 3.69
N LYS A 335 -13.99 1.14 3.16
CA LYS A 335 -15.29 1.50 3.76
C LYS A 335 -16.43 0.56 3.35
N ILE A 336 -16.15 -0.63 2.82
CA ILE A 336 -17.17 -1.52 2.21
C ILE A 336 -18.33 -1.84 3.15
N ASP A 337 -18.09 -1.90 4.46
CA ASP A 337 -19.10 -2.23 5.46
C ASP A 337 -20.21 -1.15 5.58
N GLN A 338 -19.94 0.07 5.09
CA GLN A 338 -20.93 1.16 4.99
C GLN A 338 -21.93 0.97 3.83
N TYR A 339 -21.70 -0.02 2.96
CA TYR A 339 -22.49 -0.22 1.74
C TYR A 339 -23.25 -1.55 1.75
N TYR A 340 -24.34 -1.61 0.98
CA TYR A 340 -24.93 -2.88 0.59
C TYR A 340 -24.03 -3.58 -0.44
N THR A 341 -23.71 -4.84 -0.19
CA THR A 341 -22.92 -5.72 -1.06
C THR A 341 -23.73 -6.89 -1.62
N THR A 342 -24.90 -7.14 -1.06
CA THR A 342 -25.90 -8.08 -1.57
C THR A 342 -27.10 -7.33 -2.10
N VAL A 343 -27.68 -7.77 -3.22
CA VAL A 343 -28.86 -7.13 -3.83
C VAL A 343 -30.01 -7.05 -2.82
N PRO A 344 -30.42 -5.84 -2.38
CA PRO A 344 -31.45 -5.69 -1.35
C PRO A 344 -32.89 -5.95 -1.87
N LYS A 345 -33.06 -6.11 -3.19
CA LYS A 345 -34.33 -6.17 -3.95
C LYS A 345 -35.15 -4.89 -3.88
N ASN A 346 -35.54 -4.43 -2.69
CA ASN A 346 -36.31 -3.20 -2.49
C ASN A 346 -35.60 -2.31 -1.46
N ILE A 347 -35.44 -1.03 -1.78
CA ILE A 347 -34.90 -0.03 -0.86
C ILE A 347 -35.82 1.17 -0.77
N VAL A 348 -35.69 1.92 0.32
CA VAL A 348 -36.21 3.28 0.46
C VAL A 348 -35.06 4.27 0.58
N VAL A 349 -35.21 5.43 -0.03
CA VAL A 349 -34.26 6.55 0.06
C VAL A 349 -34.43 7.27 1.41
N LYS A 350 -33.41 7.22 2.28
CA LYS A 350 -33.38 7.86 3.60
C LYS A 350 -33.10 9.37 3.52
N LYS A 351 -32.21 9.74 2.60
CA LYS A 351 -31.75 11.11 2.33
C LYS A 351 -31.79 11.33 0.83
N GLY A 352 -32.24 12.49 0.38
CA GLY A 352 -32.28 12.81 -1.06
C GLY A 352 -30.94 12.50 -1.72
N LEU A 353 -30.98 11.89 -2.90
CA LEU A 353 -29.80 11.47 -3.66
C LEU A 353 -30.05 11.72 -5.16
N ASN A 354 -29.06 11.44 -6.01
CA ASN A 354 -29.24 11.49 -7.47
C ASN A 354 -29.16 10.10 -8.09
N ALA A 355 -29.86 9.90 -9.20
CA ALA A 355 -29.72 8.77 -10.10
C ALA A 355 -28.79 9.12 -11.27
N TYR A 356 -28.05 8.13 -11.76
CA TYR A 356 -26.98 8.31 -12.74
C TYR A 356 -27.07 7.27 -13.87
N LYS A 357 -26.50 7.58 -15.04
CA LYS A 357 -26.48 6.68 -16.21
C LYS A 357 -25.45 5.57 -16.10
N SER A 358 -24.44 5.71 -15.23
CA SER A 358 -23.36 4.72 -15.08
C SER A 358 -22.98 4.49 -13.61
N VAL A 359 -22.20 3.43 -13.38
CA VAL A 359 -21.65 3.07 -12.06
C VAL A 359 -20.75 4.18 -11.46
N ASN A 360 -20.12 5.00 -12.30
CA ASN A 360 -19.31 6.13 -11.85
C ASN A 360 -20.22 7.35 -11.68
N LEU A 361 -20.63 7.65 -10.44
CA LEU A 361 -21.59 8.71 -10.15
C LEU A 361 -20.94 10.09 -10.30
N THR A 362 -20.97 10.67 -11.49
CA THR A 362 -20.39 11.98 -11.82
C THR A 362 -21.48 12.97 -12.20
N THR A 363 -21.20 14.27 -12.11
CA THR A 363 -22.16 15.31 -12.54
C THR A 363 -22.55 15.14 -14.01
N SER A 364 -21.59 14.76 -14.86
CA SER A 364 -21.79 14.58 -16.31
C SER A 364 -22.77 13.46 -16.69
N ASN A 365 -22.99 12.47 -15.82
CA ASN A 365 -23.93 11.38 -16.09
C ASN A 365 -25.10 11.32 -15.11
N LYS A 366 -25.32 12.39 -14.35
CA LYS A 366 -26.52 12.57 -13.53
C LYS A 366 -27.77 12.59 -14.42
N ILE A 367 -28.81 11.89 -13.98
CA ILE A 367 -30.12 11.85 -14.63
C ILE A 367 -31.08 12.78 -13.90
N SER A 368 -31.35 12.48 -12.63
CA SER A 368 -32.38 13.20 -11.85
C SER A 368 -32.15 13.04 -10.35
N GLY A 369 -32.77 13.94 -9.57
CA GLY A 369 -32.83 13.81 -8.12
C GLY A 369 -33.89 12.79 -7.70
N VAL A 370 -33.57 11.94 -6.74
CA VAL A 370 -34.48 11.00 -6.09
C VAL A 370 -34.78 11.50 -4.68
N LYS A 371 -36.05 11.78 -4.42
CA LYS A 371 -36.50 12.35 -3.15
C LYS A 371 -36.44 11.32 -2.02
N LYS A 372 -36.28 11.80 -0.79
CA LYS A 372 -36.46 10.99 0.43
C LYS A 372 -37.82 10.29 0.39
N ASN A 373 -37.89 9.09 0.96
CA ASN A 373 -39.04 8.17 0.99
C ASN A 373 -39.43 7.55 -0.37
N THR A 374 -38.69 7.82 -1.45
CA THR A 374 -38.88 7.08 -2.71
C THR A 374 -38.46 5.63 -2.52
N ILE A 375 -39.32 4.69 -2.95
CA ILE A 375 -39.02 3.26 -2.97
C ILE A 375 -38.49 2.90 -4.36
N LEU A 376 -37.39 2.16 -4.39
CA LEU A 376 -36.76 1.70 -5.64
C LEU A 376 -36.53 0.19 -5.62
N THR A 377 -36.79 -0.44 -6.75
CA THR A 377 -36.47 -1.85 -6.99
C THR A 377 -35.07 -1.96 -7.58
N ILE A 378 -34.25 -2.81 -6.97
CA ILE A 378 -32.84 -3.00 -7.31
C ILE A 378 -32.69 -4.32 -8.07
N LYS A 379 -32.15 -4.22 -9.29
CA LYS A 379 -31.89 -5.35 -10.19
C LYS A 379 -30.56 -6.03 -9.88
N ASP A 380 -29.49 -5.26 -9.71
CA ASP A 380 -28.15 -5.79 -9.44
C ASP A 380 -27.32 -4.81 -8.61
N ILE A 381 -26.14 -5.25 -8.18
CA ILE A 381 -25.07 -4.42 -7.63
C ILE A 381 -23.87 -4.51 -8.57
N GLU A 382 -23.33 -3.35 -8.93
CA GLU A 382 -22.12 -3.23 -9.73
C GLU A 382 -21.08 -2.39 -8.96
N TYR A 383 -19.81 -2.57 -9.28
CA TYR A 383 -18.70 -1.96 -8.56
C TYR A 383 -17.96 -0.99 -9.49
N THR A 384 -17.56 0.16 -8.98
CA THR A 384 -16.61 1.05 -9.68
C THR A 384 -15.26 0.36 -9.84
N LYS A 385 -14.34 0.90 -10.65
CA LYS A 385 -12.96 0.38 -10.77
C LYS A 385 -12.26 0.21 -9.41
N ASN A 386 -12.49 1.16 -8.49
CA ASN A 386 -11.93 1.16 -7.13
C ASN A 386 -12.75 0.34 -6.11
N GLY A 387 -13.72 -0.45 -6.58
CA GLY A 387 -14.43 -1.41 -5.75
C GLY A 387 -15.49 -0.80 -4.83
N THR A 388 -16.04 0.37 -5.18
CA THR A 388 -17.16 0.96 -4.46
C THR A 388 -18.49 0.48 -5.08
N PRO A 389 -19.39 -0.15 -4.32
CA PRO A 389 -20.63 -0.70 -4.86
C PRO A 389 -21.67 0.38 -5.18
N ARG A 390 -22.50 0.10 -6.19
CA ARG A 390 -23.65 0.89 -6.65
C ARG A 390 -24.83 -0.02 -6.89
N LEU A 391 -26.00 0.48 -6.55
CA LEU A 391 -27.25 -0.25 -6.82
C LEU A 391 -27.70 0.13 -8.23
N LYS A 392 -27.94 -0.89 -9.06
CA LYS A 392 -28.58 -0.73 -10.36
C LYS A 392 -30.07 -0.96 -10.20
N THR A 393 -30.86 0.06 -10.49
CA THR A 393 -32.32 -0.01 -10.43
C THR A 393 -32.87 -0.87 -11.57
N THR A 394 -34.14 -1.27 -11.49
CA THR A 394 -34.82 -1.98 -12.58
C THR A 394 -34.94 -1.13 -13.86
N SER A 395 -34.95 0.20 -13.76
CA SER A 395 -34.91 1.10 -14.92
C SER A 395 -33.50 1.27 -15.52
N GLY A 396 -32.48 0.61 -14.95
CA GLY A 396 -31.10 0.65 -15.44
C GLY A 396 -30.26 1.81 -14.91
N SER A 397 -30.85 2.73 -14.13
CA SER A 397 -30.11 3.82 -13.48
C SER A 397 -29.30 3.34 -12.27
N TYR A 398 -28.27 4.11 -11.91
CA TYR A 398 -27.38 3.82 -10.80
C TYR A 398 -27.56 4.80 -9.65
N ILE A 399 -27.54 4.29 -8.43
CA ILE A 399 -27.55 5.08 -7.19
C ILE A 399 -26.48 4.56 -6.23
N THR A 400 -26.18 5.35 -5.19
CA THR A 400 -25.27 4.90 -4.12
C THR A 400 -25.83 3.66 -3.39
N ALA A 401 -24.94 2.72 -3.05
CA ALA A 401 -25.26 1.61 -2.16
C ALA A 401 -25.01 1.93 -0.68
N ASN A 402 -24.63 3.16 -0.35
CA ASN A 402 -24.31 3.58 1.02
C ASN A 402 -25.57 3.57 1.92
N LYS A 403 -25.49 2.86 3.05
CA LYS A 403 -26.57 2.65 4.03
C LYS A 403 -27.03 3.95 4.73
N ASP A 404 -26.28 5.04 4.61
CA ASP A 404 -26.69 6.36 5.10
C ASP A 404 -27.77 7.00 4.22
N TYR A 405 -27.76 6.67 2.93
CA TYR A 405 -28.67 7.23 1.93
C TYR A 405 -29.82 6.31 1.59
N VAL A 406 -29.64 4.99 1.70
CA VAL A 406 -30.65 4.00 1.35
C VAL A 406 -30.83 2.98 2.47
N LEU A 407 -32.03 2.41 2.56
CA LEU A 407 -32.39 1.37 3.53
C LEU A 407 -33.12 0.23 2.83
N LYS A 408 -32.65 -1.01 3.04
CA LYS A 408 -33.34 -2.22 2.59
C LYS A 408 -34.70 -2.34 3.27
N LEU A 409 -35.73 -2.64 2.47
CA LEU A 409 -37.07 -2.94 2.95
C LEU A 409 -37.25 -4.46 3.16
N PRO A 410 -38.11 -4.88 4.11
CA PRO A 410 -38.45 -6.28 4.27
C PRO A 410 -39.26 -6.79 3.05
N THR A 411 -39.24 -8.09 2.81
CA THR A 411 -39.92 -8.69 1.65
C THR A 411 -41.42 -8.44 1.64
N ASN A 412 -42.04 -8.29 2.82
CA ASN A 412 -43.46 -8.04 3.01
C ASN A 412 -43.81 -6.55 3.20
N TYR A 413 -42.96 -5.62 2.75
CA TYR A 413 -43.21 -4.19 2.94
C TYR A 413 -44.55 -3.70 2.34
N TYR A 414 -45.07 -4.39 1.32
CA TYR A 414 -46.37 -4.10 0.69
C TYR A 414 -47.57 -4.28 1.64
N ASP A 415 -47.40 -5.03 2.74
CA ASP A 415 -48.39 -5.16 3.82
C ASP A 415 -48.49 -3.90 4.68
N TYR A 416 -47.63 -2.91 4.44
CA TYR A 416 -47.52 -1.70 5.23
C TYR A 416 -47.84 -0.47 4.38
N TRP A 417 -48.29 0.59 5.04
CA TRP A 417 -48.34 1.92 4.45
C TRP A 417 -46.91 2.47 4.31
N THR A 418 -46.54 2.84 3.09
CA THR A 418 -45.23 3.43 2.75
C THR A 418 -45.33 4.87 2.27
N ILE A 419 -46.55 5.33 2.01
CA ILE A 419 -46.92 6.72 1.75
C ILE A 419 -47.71 7.21 2.96
N ASN A 420 -47.53 8.48 3.34
CA ASN A 420 -48.26 9.05 4.47
C ASN A 420 -49.77 9.07 4.15
N PRO A 421 -50.62 8.33 4.87
CA PRO A 421 -52.06 8.32 4.64
C PRO A 421 -52.76 9.58 5.19
N GLY A 422 -52.04 10.47 5.91
CA GLY A 422 -52.59 11.66 6.55
C GLY A 422 -53.39 11.33 7.81
N GLN A 423 -54.35 10.40 7.73
CA GLN A 423 -55.08 9.86 8.86
C GLN A 423 -55.27 8.35 8.72
N VAL A 424 -55.35 7.65 9.84
CA VAL A 424 -55.70 6.22 9.86
C VAL A 424 -56.72 5.90 10.94
N LYS A 425 -57.60 4.94 10.64
CA LYS A 425 -58.48 4.28 11.62
C LYS A 425 -57.81 3.02 12.16
N ILE A 426 -57.83 2.84 13.48
CA ILE A 426 -57.27 1.66 14.15
C ILE A 426 -58.21 0.46 13.95
N ALA A 427 -57.73 -0.58 13.28
CA ALA A 427 -58.49 -1.80 13.00
C ALA A 427 -58.21 -2.93 14.01
N LYS A 428 -57.05 -2.91 14.67
CA LYS A 428 -56.67 -3.82 15.76
C LYS A 428 -55.94 -3.03 16.83
N LYS A 429 -56.01 -3.45 18.10
CA LYS A 429 -55.31 -2.79 19.21
C LYS A 429 -53.84 -2.54 18.84
N VAL A 430 -53.41 -1.29 18.88
CA VAL A 430 -52.01 -0.88 18.66
C VAL A 430 -51.49 -0.14 19.87
N TYR A 431 -50.18 -0.14 20.07
CA TYR A 431 -49.52 0.70 21.07
C TYR A 431 -48.72 1.81 20.37
N GLN A 432 -48.65 2.97 21.02
CA GLN A 432 -47.73 4.04 20.65
C GLN A 432 -46.32 3.72 21.13
N TYR A 433 -45.30 4.19 20.42
CA TYR A 433 -43.90 4.00 20.77
C TYR A 433 -43.13 5.32 20.67
N LYS A 434 -42.15 5.53 21.56
CA LYS A 434 -41.30 6.73 21.58
C LYS A 434 -40.34 6.84 20.38
N GLY A 435 -40.10 5.74 19.67
CA GLY A 435 -39.22 5.66 18.51
C GLY A 435 -39.64 4.60 17.50
N THR A 436 -38.85 4.42 16.44
CA THR A 436 -39.13 3.45 15.37
C THR A 436 -38.79 1.99 15.75
N SER A 437 -38.08 1.80 16.87
CA SER A 437 -37.80 0.51 17.50
C SER A 437 -38.90 0.14 18.51
N PHE A 438 -39.74 -0.84 18.15
CA PHE A 438 -40.91 -1.23 18.93
C PHE A 438 -40.55 -2.28 19.99
N THR A 439 -39.94 -1.82 21.08
CA THR A 439 -39.59 -2.63 22.26
C THR A 439 -40.54 -2.34 23.41
N THR A 440 -40.56 -3.19 24.43
CA THR A 440 -41.35 -2.95 25.67
C THR A 440 -40.93 -1.65 26.35
N ALA A 441 -39.63 -1.35 26.41
CA ALA A 441 -39.10 -0.11 27.00
C ALA A 441 -39.58 1.17 26.29
N ASN A 442 -39.82 1.09 24.98
CA ASN A 442 -40.29 2.23 24.19
C ASN A 442 -41.82 2.32 24.08
N ARG A 443 -42.55 1.33 24.61
CA ARG A 443 -44.01 1.22 24.50
C ARG A 443 -44.68 2.23 25.42
N GLY A 444 -45.62 2.98 24.87
CA GLY A 444 -46.51 3.89 25.58
C GLY A 444 -47.95 3.39 25.57
N LYS A 445 -48.88 4.35 25.49
CA LYS A 445 -50.33 4.11 25.60
C LYS A 445 -50.86 3.22 24.46
N ALA A 446 -51.81 2.35 24.79
CA ALA A 446 -52.61 1.63 23.80
C ALA A 446 -53.62 2.57 23.13
N ILE A 447 -53.84 2.39 21.83
CA ILE A 447 -54.90 3.05 21.08
C ILE A 447 -56.00 2.03 20.80
N ALA A 448 -57.23 2.38 21.17
CA ALA A 448 -58.39 1.53 21.02
C ALA A 448 -58.74 1.28 19.55
N VAL A 449 -59.37 0.14 19.29
CA VAL A 449 -59.96 -0.16 17.98
C VAL A 449 -61.05 0.87 17.66
N GLY A 450 -61.14 1.29 16.40
CA GLY A 450 -62.09 2.29 15.94
C GLY A 450 -61.61 3.74 16.04
N SER A 451 -60.60 4.02 16.88
CA SER A 451 -60.02 5.36 17.00
C SER A 451 -59.43 5.85 15.67
N THR A 452 -59.51 7.15 15.41
CA THR A 452 -58.83 7.80 14.27
C THR A 452 -57.65 8.61 14.78
N VAL A 453 -56.50 8.48 14.12
CA VAL A 453 -55.27 9.21 14.48
C VAL A 453 -54.67 9.92 13.28
N LYS A 454 -54.13 11.12 13.51
CA LYS A 454 -53.43 11.92 12.49
C LYS A 454 -51.97 11.47 12.37
N VAL A 455 -51.52 11.32 11.12
CA VAL A 455 -50.18 10.86 10.76
C VAL A 455 -49.40 12.02 10.15
N SER A 456 -48.27 12.37 10.76
CA SER A 456 -47.40 13.45 10.30
C SER A 456 -46.45 12.99 9.18
N SER A 457 -45.96 11.75 9.24
CA SER A 457 -44.98 11.23 8.28
C SER A 457 -44.84 9.71 8.35
N ILE A 458 -44.24 9.14 7.30
CA ILE A 458 -43.70 7.77 7.34
C ILE A 458 -42.28 7.79 7.89
N ALA A 459 -41.99 6.83 8.77
CA ALA A 459 -40.66 6.55 9.28
C ALA A 459 -40.35 5.06 9.10
N TYR A 460 -39.09 4.69 9.30
CA TYR A 460 -38.62 3.32 9.12
C TYR A 460 -37.83 2.87 10.34
N GLY A 461 -38.08 1.63 10.78
CA GLY A 461 -37.19 0.97 11.74
C GLY A 461 -35.82 0.67 11.12
N THR A 462 -34.85 0.28 11.94
CA THR A 462 -33.49 -0.08 11.48
C THR A 462 -33.48 -1.24 10.47
N ASN A 463 -34.49 -2.11 10.53
CA ASN A 463 -34.70 -3.22 9.59
C ASN A 463 -35.55 -2.85 8.36
N GLY A 464 -35.87 -1.56 8.16
CA GLY A 464 -36.70 -1.09 7.05
C GLY A 464 -38.20 -1.28 7.23
N THR A 465 -38.69 -1.76 8.39
CA THR A 465 -40.13 -1.89 8.62
C THR A 465 -40.79 -0.51 8.66
N PRO A 466 -41.80 -0.22 7.82
CA PRO A 466 -42.48 1.07 7.82
C PRO A 466 -43.28 1.31 9.11
N ARG A 467 -43.26 2.55 9.59
CA ARG A 467 -43.95 3.04 10.80
C ARG A 467 -44.67 4.34 10.47
N LEU A 468 -45.82 4.55 11.11
CA LEU A 468 -46.53 5.83 11.04
C LEU A 468 -46.05 6.70 12.20
N LYS A 469 -45.50 7.87 11.91
CA LYS A 469 -45.25 8.90 12.93
C LYS A 469 -46.53 9.71 13.09
N LEU A 470 -47.06 9.75 14.30
CA LEU A 470 -48.25 10.51 14.64
C LEU A 470 -47.90 11.99 14.83
N THR A 471 -48.91 12.87 14.83
CA THR A 471 -48.71 14.31 15.10
C THR A 471 -48.24 14.59 16.52
N ASN A 472 -48.52 13.70 17.47
CA ASN A 472 -48.06 13.80 18.85
C ASN A 472 -46.60 13.30 19.06
N GLY A 473 -45.86 13.03 17.98
CA GLY A 473 -44.46 12.60 18.04
C GLY A 473 -44.22 11.10 18.23
N TYR A 474 -45.24 10.32 18.64
CA TYR A 474 -45.15 8.88 18.81
C TYR A 474 -45.26 8.12 17.49
N TYR A 475 -44.91 6.84 17.52
CA TYR A 475 -44.94 5.95 16.37
C TYR A 475 -45.91 4.79 16.59
N ILE A 476 -46.63 4.39 15.54
CA ILE A 476 -47.45 3.16 15.51
C ILE A 476 -47.10 2.30 14.30
N THR A 477 -47.60 1.06 14.29
CA THR A 477 -47.38 0.16 13.15
C THR A 477 -48.02 0.74 11.89
N ALA A 478 -47.34 0.62 10.75
CA ALA A 478 -47.93 0.94 9.45
C ALA A 478 -48.61 -0.27 8.80
N LYS A 479 -48.68 -1.44 9.47
CA LYS A 479 -49.25 -2.66 8.90
C LYS A 479 -50.74 -2.49 8.61
N LYS A 480 -51.15 -2.67 7.35
CA LYS A 480 -52.50 -2.44 6.83
C LYS A 480 -53.59 -3.29 7.49
N THR A 481 -53.22 -4.37 8.18
CA THR A 481 -54.15 -5.19 8.98
C THR A 481 -54.44 -4.62 10.36
N TYR A 482 -53.64 -3.67 10.85
CA TYR A 482 -53.83 -2.98 12.13
C TYR A 482 -54.34 -1.55 11.97
N VAL A 483 -54.05 -0.92 10.83
CA VAL A 483 -54.42 0.47 10.55
C VAL A 483 -54.91 0.62 9.10
N LYS A 484 -56.05 1.28 8.91
CA LYS A 484 -56.66 1.55 7.60
C LYS A 484 -56.57 3.04 7.31
N ALA A 485 -56.15 3.41 6.09
CA ALA A 485 -56.24 4.80 5.64
C ALA A 485 -57.71 5.25 5.67
N LYS A 486 -57.94 6.51 6.00
CA LYS A 486 -59.27 7.12 6.04
C LYS A 486 -59.39 8.14 4.92
#